data_AF-A0A2E5FEM5-F1
#
_entry.id   AF-A0A2E5FEM5-F1
#
_cell.length_a   1.000
_cell.length_b   1.000
_cell.length_c   1.000
_cell.angle_alpha   90.00
_cell.angle_beta   90.00
_cell.angle_gamma   90.00
#
_symmetry.space_group_name_H-M   'P 1'
#
loop_
_entity.id
_entity.type
_entity.pdbx_description
1 polymer ?
#
loop_
_entity_poly.entity_id
_entity_poly.type
_entity_poly.pdbx_seq_one_letter_code
_entity_poly.pdbx_strand_id
1 'polypeptide(L)' 'MTKGTLSLADKKDIVVTFLKQCNEYSESMLDKYQKQLSDEELSRSAAQKIQDWKTYKDFNEYAIKELKGDELDEWFK' A
#
# COMPACT_ATOMS: atom_id res chain seq x y z
N MET A 1 -27.83 13.83 13.08
CA MET A 1 -27.04 12.76 12.45
C MET A 1 -26.52 11.87 13.56
N THR A 2 -27.08 10.68 13.70
CA THR A 2 -26.66 9.71 14.72
C THR A 2 -25.21 9.33 14.45
N LYS A 3 -24.32 9.52 15.46
CA LYS A 3 -22.98 8.93 15.47
C LYS A 3 -23.15 7.41 15.45
N GLY A 4 -23.22 6.81 14.27
CA GLY A 4 -23.07 5.37 14.12
C GLY A 4 -21.63 5.02 14.42
N THR A 5 -21.39 4.30 15.51
CA THR A 5 -20.08 3.73 15.77
C THR A 5 -19.81 2.68 14.67
N LEU A 6 -18.76 2.89 13.88
CA LEU A 6 -18.32 1.92 12.87
C LEU A 6 -18.03 0.57 13.53
N SER A 7 -18.51 -0.51 12.93
CA SER A 7 -18.14 -1.86 13.37
C SER A 7 -16.66 -2.12 13.11
N LEU A 8 -16.08 -3.13 13.76
CA LEU A 8 -14.71 -3.56 13.48
C LEU A 8 -14.52 -3.89 12.00
N ALA A 9 -15.50 -4.56 11.38
CA ALA A 9 -15.50 -4.90 9.97
C ALA A 9 -15.45 -3.64 9.08
N ASP A 10 -16.26 -2.62 9.39
CA ASP A 10 -16.27 -1.37 8.63
C ASP A 10 -14.93 -0.63 8.77
N LYS A 11 -14.35 -0.60 9.97
CA LYS A 11 -13.04 0.01 10.21
C LYS A 11 -11.94 -0.68 9.40
N LYS A 12 -11.92 -2.02 9.40
CA LYS A 12 -10.98 -2.82 8.59
C LYS A 12 -11.15 -2.56 7.11
N ASP A 13 -12.39 -2.53 6.62
CA ASP A 13 -12.68 -2.33 5.19
C ASP A 13 -12.21 -0.95 4.69
N ILE A 14 -12.36 0.09 5.51
CA ILE A 14 -11.83 1.42 5.22
C ILE A 14 -10.30 1.37 5.07
N VAL A 15 -9.59 0.72 6.00
CA VAL A 15 -8.13 0.61 5.95
C VAL A 15 -7.67 -0.25 4.78
N VAL A 16 -8.32 -1.38 4.51
CA VAL A 16 -8.04 -2.22 3.34
C VAL A 16 -8.22 -1.44 2.04
N THR A 17 -9.28 -0.63 1.94
CA THR A 17 -9.53 0.22 0.78
C THR A 17 -8.43 1.26 0.61
N PHE A 18 -8.01 1.90 1.69
CA PHE A 18 -6.89 2.84 1.67
C PHE A 18 -5.57 2.18 1.22
N LEU A 19 -5.22 1.01 1.79
CA LEU A 19 -4.00 0.29 1.41
C LEU A 19 -4.01 -0.16 -0.06
N LYS A 20 -5.18 -0.53 -0.62
CA LYS A 20 -5.32 -0.80 -2.05
C LYS A 20 -5.02 0.42 -2.91
N GLN A 21 -5.52 1.60 -2.53
CA GLN A 21 -5.18 2.85 -3.21
C GLN A 21 -3.69 3.17 -3.12
N CYS A 22 -3.05 2.91 -1.97
CA CYS A 22 -1.59 3.02 -1.84
C CYS A 22 -0.85 2.07 -2.80
N ASN A 23 -1.37 0.87 -3.02
CA ASN A 23 -0.79 -0.09 -3.97
C ASN A 23 -0.95 0.39 -5.42
N GLU A 24 -2.12 0.90 -5.81
CA GLU A 24 -2.34 1.49 -7.14
C GLU A 24 -1.41 2.69 -7.40
N TYR A 25 -1.21 3.54 -6.38
CA TYR A 25 -0.25 4.63 -6.46
C TYR A 25 1.20 4.11 -6.61
N SER A 26 1.55 3.06 -5.87
CA SER A 26 2.86 2.42 -5.98
C SER A 26 3.12 1.87 -7.37
N GLU A 27 2.12 1.26 -8.02
CA GLU A 27 2.21 0.79 -9.41
C GLU A 27 2.48 1.95 -10.38
N SER A 28 1.78 3.07 -10.22
CA SER A 28 2.03 4.28 -11.03
C SER A 28 3.45 4.81 -10.85
N MET A 29 3.99 4.74 -9.63
CA MET A 29 5.38 5.12 -9.35
C MET A 29 6.38 4.13 -9.93
N LEU A 30 6.12 2.82 -9.86
CA LEU A 30 6.94 1.79 -10.49
C LEU A 30 7.03 2.03 -12.00
N ASP A 31 5.91 2.27 -12.67
CA ASP A 31 5.88 2.58 -14.11
C ASP A 31 6.72 3.81 -14.47
N LYS A 32 6.65 4.85 -13.61
CA LYS A 32 7.47 6.06 -13.78
C LYS A 32 8.96 5.73 -13.71
N TYR A 33 9.41 4.98 -12.71
CA TYR A 33 10.83 4.65 -12.57
C TYR A 33 11.30 3.62 -13.59
N GLN A 34 10.45 2.70 -14.01
CA GLN A 34 10.74 1.75 -15.08
C GLN A 34 11.12 2.49 -16.38
N LYS A 35 10.41 3.58 -16.70
CA LYS A 35 10.73 4.46 -17.84
C LYS A 35 12.05 5.23 -17.68
N GLN A 36 12.49 5.47 -16.46
CA GLN A 36 13.77 6.15 -16.16
C GLN A 36 14.98 5.21 -16.23
N LEU A 37 14.78 3.90 -16.35
CA LEU A 37 15.90 2.94 -16.48
C LEU A 37 16.66 3.07 -17.79
N SER A 38 16.02 3.58 -18.85
CA SER A 38 16.65 3.82 -20.15
C SER A 38 17.44 5.13 -20.22
N ASP A 39 17.39 5.94 -19.17
CA ASP A 39 18.16 7.18 -19.04
C ASP A 39 19.46 6.89 -18.26
N GLU A 40 20.61 7.12 -18.87
CA GLU A 40 21.92 6.79 -18.29
C GLU A 40 22.20 7.53 -16.97
N GLU A 41 21.70 8.76 -16.81
CA GLU A 41 21.92 9.56 -15.59
C GLU A 41 21.00 9.09 -14.45
N LEU A 42 19.76 8.71 -14.79
CA LEU A 42 18.75 8.36 -13.80
C LEU A 42 18.72 6.87 -13.44
N SER A 43 19.24 5.99 -14.30
CA SER A 43 19.07 4.53 -14.22
C SER A 43 19.42 3.94 -12.84
N ARG A 44 20.54 4.37 -12.24
CA ARG A 44 20.97 3.89 -10.92
C ARG A 44 19.99 4.30 -9.81
N SER A 45 19.52 5.54 -9.84
CA SER A 45 18.57 6.03 -8.84
C SER A 45 17.18 5.41 -9.02
N ALA A 46 16.77 5.19 -10.28
CA ALA A 46 15.51 4.56 -10.64
C ALA A 46 15.45 3.09 -10.19
N ALA A 47 16.55 2.33 -10.37
CA ALA A 47 16.62 0.94 -9.92
C ALA A 47 16.41 0.79 -8.41
N GLN A 48 17.01 1.67 -7.60
CA GLN A 48 16.78 1.68 -6.16
C GLN A 48 15.33 2.03 -5.83
N LYS A 49 14.77 3.06 -6.48
CA LYS A 49 13.37 3.46 -6.26
C LYS A 49 12.40 2.34 -6.61
N ILE A 50 12.65 1.57 -7.66
CA ILE A 50 11.84 0.40 -8.00
C ILE A 50 11.83 -0.63 -6.86
N GLN A 51 12.97 -0.90 -6.25
CA GLN A 51 13.05 -1.83 -5.11
C GLN A 51 12.32 -1.28 -3.88
N ASP A 52 12.47 0.01 -3.58
CA ASP A 52 11.78 0.66 -2.47
C ASP A 52 10.25 0.56 -2.63
N TRP A 53 9.73 0.87 -3.82
CA TRP A 53 8.29 0.83 -4.11
C TRP A 53 7.71 -0.59 -4.14
N LYS A 54 8.49 -1.58 -4.59
CA LYS A 54 8.10 -3.00 -4.47
C LYS A 54 7.96 -3.42 -3.02
N THR A 55 8.96 -3.11 -2.20
CA THR A 55 8.93 -3.43 -0.76
C THR A 55 7.73 -2.77 -0.07
N TYR A 56 7.43 -1.51 -0.40
CA TYR A 56 6.27 -0.81 0.15
C TYR A 56 4.94 -1.48 -0.25
N LYS A 57 4.79 -1.86 -1.53
CA LYS A 57 3.60 -2.59 -1.99
C LYS A 57 3.48 -3.97 -1.31
N ASP A 58 4.56 -4.72 -1.21
CA ASP A 58 4.58 -6.04 -0.57
C ASP A 58 4.16 -5.96 0.90
N PHE A 59 4.64 -4.95 1.63
CA PHE A 59 4.23 -4.69 3.01
C PHE A 59 2.72 -4.42 3.11
N ASN A 60 2.18 -3.54 2.25
CA ASN A 60 0.75 -3.25 2.24
C ASN A 60 -0.09 -4.48 1.91
N GLU A 61 0.35 -5.32 0.97
CA GLU A 61 -0.32 -6.58 0.64
C GLU A 61 -0.35 -7.56 1.81
N TYR A 62 0.74 -7.60 2.59
CA TYR A 62 0.81 -8.39 3.82
C TYR A 62 -0.15 -7.85 4.88
N ALA A 63 -0.14 -6.55 5.13
CA ALA A 63 -1.09 -5.90 6.06
C ALA A 63 -2.56 -6.11 5.64
N ILE A 64 -2.88 -6.07 4.34
CA ILE A 64 -4.24 -6.39 3.85
C ILE A 64 -4.64 -7.84 4.19
N LYS A 65 -3.70 -8.80 4.16
CA LYS A 65 -3.98 -10.19 4.53
C LYS A 65 -4.28 -10.29 6.02
N GLU A 66 -3.47 -9.67 6.87
CA GLU A 66 -3.67 -9.64 8.32
C GLU A 66 -4.96 -8.90 8.74
N LEU A 67 -5.34 -7.84 8.01
CA LEU A 67 -6.62 -7.14 8.24
C LEU A 67 -7.83 -8.02 7.90
N LYS A 68 -7.70 -8.99 7.00
CA LYS A 68 -8.77 -9.96 6.69
C LYS A 68 -8.87 -11.06 7.74
N GLY A 69 -7.78 -11.36 8.44
CA GLY A 69 -7.75 -12.22 9.62
C GLY A 69 -8.11 -11.44 10.88
N ASP A 70 -7.55 -11.85 12.01
CA ASP A 70 -7.75 -11.25 13.33
C ASP A 70 -6.46 -10.67 13.94
N GLU A 71 -5.33 -10.77 13.21
CA GLU A 71 -4.01 -10.40 13.70
C GLU A 71 -3.88 -8.91 14.07
N LEU A 72 -4.67 -8.05 13.42
CA LEU A 72 -4.63 -6.59 13.61
C LEU A 72 -5.87 -6.03 14.34
N ASP A 73 -6.74 -6.89 14.89
CA ASP A 73 -8.00 -6.47 15.53
C ASP A 73 -7.76 -5.54 16.71
N GLU A 74 -6.65 -5.76 17.43
CA GLU A 74 -6.29 -4.97 18.60
C GLU A 74 -6.05 -3.49 18.30
N TRP A 75 -5.76 -3.14 17.05
CA TRP A 75 -5.48 -1.77 16.63
C TRP A 75 -6.75 -0.92 16.54
N PHE A 76 -7.93 -1.55 16.56
CA PHE A 76 -9.23 -0.91 16.38
C PHE A 76 -10.10 -0.88 17.65
N LYS A 77 -9.51 -1.23 18.79
CA LYS A 77 -10.10 -1.15 20.12
C LYS A 77 -10.55 0.27 20.48
#